data_AF-A0A5C3PCR1-F1
#
_entry.id   AF-A0A5C3PCR1-F1
#
_cell.length_a   1.000
_cell.length_b   1.000
_cell.length_c   1.000
_cell.angle_alpha   90.00
_cell.angle_beta   90.00
_cell.angle_gamma   90.00
#
_symmetry.space_group_name_H-M   'P 1'
#
loop_
_entity.id
_entity.type
_entity.pdbx_description
1 polymer ?
#
loop_
_entity_poly.entity_id
_entity_poly.type
_entity_poly.pdbx_seq_one_letter_code
_entity_poly.pdbx_strand_id
1 'polypeptide(L)'
;MVVVVFEDDFSERPTATSSMAPAPPPSSMSTTTSRRHRDLKTLFNGNEVAGFLFQFPTPGTDMSSRTSTTTHAFDLADVPFIIGNVKDEGVLFALDSFNNITTDDDFVSYISQRSFPGASPADLQKLLQLYPAAPAAGSPFGTGSAYAYTPQYKRINALQGDWFFVAPRRLLLERISSTHTAYDFLSARVNVPTLGYPHAHDLLLAFAPDDMTDYFIRFVNTLDPNADTGVQWPRYDTTARATLKFGDGDVPLSIIVDDERLAGMRELSALSLRFPA
;
A
#
# COMPACT_ATOMS: atom_id res chain seq x y z
N MET A 1 -2.71 -2.66 -3.09
CA MET A 1 -2.20 -2.66 -1.69
C MET A 1 -3.22 -3.27 -0.76
N VAL A 2 -2.86 -4.39 -0.14
CA VAL A 2 -3.63 -5.03 0.93
C VAL A 2 -2.93 -4.75 2.25
N VAL A 3 -3.68 -4.35 3.27
CA VAL A 3 -3.19 -4.20 4.65
C VAL A 3 -4.09 -5.05 5.53
N VAL A 4 -3.52 -6.03 6.21
CA VAL A 4 -4.22 -6.86 7.20
C VAL A 4 -3.76 -6.39 8.58
N VAL A 5 -4.68 -5.83 9.37
CA VAL A 5 -4.44 -5.29 10.72
C VAL A 5 -5.40 -5.96 11.70
N PHE A 6 -4.91 -6.36 12.88
CA PHE A 6 -5.75 -6.88 13.96
C PHE A 6 -5.41 -6.25 15.31
N GLU A 7 -6.45 -5.85 16.05
CA GLU A 7 -6.38 -5.54 17.48
C GLU A 7 -6.85 -6.76 18.27
N ASP A 8 -6.11 -7.11 19.33
CA ASP A 8 -6.52 -8.10 20.32
C ASP A 8 -7.63 -7.48 21.19
N ASP A 9 -8.89 -7.87 20.98
CA ASP A 9 -9.91 -7.71 22.02
C ASP A 9 -10.88 -8.90 22.04
N PHE A 10 -10.41 -9.99 22.62
CA PHE A 10 -11.26 -11.08 23.12
C PHE A 10 -11.11 -11.19 24.64
N SER A 11 -11.41 -10.12 25.37
CA SER A 11 -11.65 -10.25 26.82
C SER A 11 -12.99 -9.63 27.23
N GLU A 12 -13.83 -10.49 27.83
CA GLU A 12 -15.05 -10.21 28.58
C GLU A 12 -16.35 -9.87 27.80
N ARG A 13 -17.15 -10.92 27.53
CA ARG A 13 -18.62 -10.77 27.56
C ARG A 13 -19.12 -11.14 28.96
N PRO A 14 -19.74 -10.23 29.73
CA PRO A 14 -20.43 -10.59 30.95
C PRO A 14 -21.73 -11.33 30.61
N THR A 15 -21.99 -12.44 31.29
CA THR A 15 -23.27 -13.14 31.28
C THR A 15 -24.36 -12.25 31.88
N ALA A 16 -25.35 -11.87 31.08
CA ALA A 16 -26.50 -11.09 31.55
C ALA A 16 -27.42 -11.96 32.41
N THR A 17 -27.54 -11.62 33.69
CA THR A 17 -28.71 -11.94 34.53
C THR A 17 -29.49 -10.66 34.80
N SER A 18 -30.81 -10.76 34.68
CA SER A 18 -31.81 -9.68 34.68
C SER A 18 -32.04 -9.10 36.08
N SER A 19 -32.09 -7.76 36.19
CA SER A 19 -33.08 -6.99 36.99
C SER A 19 -32.89 -5.47 36.80
N MET A 20 -34.00 -4.75 36.58
CA MET A 20 -34.08 -3.30 36.31
C MET A 20 -33.98 -2.43 37.57
N ALA A 21 -33.21 -1.34 37.48
CA ALA A 21 -33.47 -0.05 38.13
C ALA A 21 -32.77 1.09 37.35
N PRO A 22 -33.37 2.29 37.16
CA PRO A 22 -32.76 3.35 36.38
C PRO A 22 -31.76 4.18 37.22
N ALA A 23 -30.53 4.34 36.73
CA ALA A 23 -29.50 5.17 37.35
C ALA A 23 -29.49 6.61 36.75
N PRO A 24 -29.15 7.64 37.56
CA PRO A 24 -29.23 9.06 37.19
C PRO A 24 -28.13 9.50 36.20
N PRO A 25 -28.24 10.67 35.54
CA PRO A 25 -27.28 11.08 34.52
C PRO A 25 -25.94 11.47 35.16
N PRO A 26 -24.78 10.93 34.70
CA PRO A 26 -23.50 11.44 35.13
C PRO A 26 -23.01 12.58 34.23
N SER A 27 -22.66 13.65 34.93
CA SER A 27 -21.89 14.83 34.54
C SER A 27 -20.54 14.53 33.88
N SER A 28 -20.10 15.50 33.07
CA SER A 28 -18.77 15.66 32.44
C SER A 28 -17.63 14.82 33.05
N MET A 29 -17.23 13.77 32.33
CA MET A 29 -15.95 13.09 32.51
C MET A 29 -15.12 13.18 31.21
N SER A 30 -13.82 13.33 31.42
CA SER A 30 -12.72 13.50 30.47
C SER A 30 -12.87 12.77 29.12
N THR A 31 -12.73 13.51 28.02
CA THR A 31 -12.86 13.06 26.62
C THR A 31 -11.71 12.20 26.11
N THR A 32 -10.76 11.79 26.95
CA THR A 32 -9.57 11.05 26.49
C THR A 32 -9.80 9.54 26.36
N THR A 33 -10.80 8.96 27.05
CA THR A 33 -11.01 7.49 27.07
C THR A 33 -12.00 7.00 25.99
N SER A 34 -12.78 7.89 25.35
CA SER A 34 -13.88 7.50 24.45
C SER A 34 -13.50 7.24 22.98
N ARG A 35 -12.21 7.22 22.60
CA ARG A 35 -11.80 7.03 21.19
C ARG A 35 -11.40 5.59 20.81
N ARG A 36 -11.68 4.59 21.66
CA ARG A 36 -11.30 3.18 21.40
C ARG A 36 -12.47 2.22 21.16
N HIS A 37 -13.65 2.73 20.85
CA HIS A 37 -14.79 1.86 20.53
C HIS A 37 -15.68 2.53 19.48
N ARG A 38 -15.54 2.11 18.22
CA ARG A 38 -16.62 2.21 17.23
C ARG A 38 -16.78 0.87 16.54
N ASP A 39 -17.97 0.30 16.71
CA ASP A 39 -18.40 -0.98 16.21
C ASP A 39 -18.40 -1.03 14.67
N LEU A 40 -17.87 -2.14 14.11
CA LEU A 40 -17.77 -2.44 12.68
C LEU A 40 -19.12 -2.39 11.94
N LYS A 41 -20.25 -2.55 12.64
CA LYS A 41 -21.59 -2.55 12.03
C LYS A 41 -22.10 -1.16 11.63
N THR A 42 -21.58 -0.09 12.23
CA THR A 42 -21.95 1.29 11.88
C THR A 42 -21.20 1.84 10.67
N LEU A 43 -20.19 1.12 10.16
CA LEU A 43 -19.40 1.51 8.98
C LEU A 43 -20.04 1.13 7.63
N PHE A 44 -21.02 0.23 7.62
CA PHE A 44 -21.53 -0.38 6.37
C PHE A 44 -22.99 -0.06 6.02
N ASN A 45 -23.64 0.85 6.74
CA ASN A 45 -25.05 1.21 6.48
C ASN A 45 -25.18 2.68 6.06
N GLY A 46 -24.72 2.99 4.84
CA GLY A 46 -24.93 4.29 4.21
C GLY A 46 -24.52 4.23 2.74
N ASN A 47 -25.50 4.42 1.85
CA ASN A 47 -25.34 4.50 0.39
C ASN A 47 -24.60 5.78 -0.05
N GLU A 48 -23.36 5.96 0.39
CA GLU A 48 -22.48 6.98 -0.17
C GLU A 48 -21.24 6.31 -0.74
N VAL A 49 -21.12 6.40 -2.07
CA VAL A 49 -19.89 6.12 -2.82
C VAL A 49 -18.92 7.27 -2.52
N ALA A 50 -18.51 7.39 -1.26
CA ALA A 50 -17.53 8.33 -0.77
C ALA A 50 -16.23 7.55 -0.56
N GLY A 51 -15.18 7.99 -1.25
CA GLY A 51 -13.95 7.23 -1.47
C GLY A 51 -13.35 6.63 -0.20
N PHE A 52 -13.23 5.31 -0.19
CA PHE A 52 -12.28 4.61 0.67
C PHE A 52 -10.89 4.61 -0.01
N LEU A 53 -10.38 5.82 -0.23
CA LEU A 53 -8.95 6.03 -0.06
C LEU A 53 -8.75 5.94 1.45
N PHE A 54 -8.19 4.83 1.94
CA PHE A 54 -7.34 5.01 3.11
C PHE A 54 -6.33 6.07 2.69
N GLN A 55 -6.44 7.27 3.25
CA GLN A 55 -5.42 8.30 3.17
C GLN A 55 -4.21 7.79 3.95
N PHE A 56 -3.56 6.73 3.46
CA PHE A 56 -2.16 6.53 3.72
C PHE A 56 -1.48 7.78 3.17
N PRO A 57 -0.50 8.34 3.89
CA PRO A 57 0.08 9.60 3.51
C PRO A 57 0.57 9.46 2.07
N THR A 58 -0.08 10.20 1.17
CA THR A 58 0.56 10.58 -0.07
C THR A 58 1.87 11.20 0.38
N PRO A 59 3.01 10.81 -0.20
CA PRO A 59 4.19 11.64 -0.02
C PRO A 59 3.75 13.08 -0.34
N GLY A 60 4.01 14.04 0.55
CA GLY A 60 3.48 15.42 0.41
C GLY A 60 2.29 15.81 1.29
N THR A 61 1.71 14.91 2.10
CA THR A 61 0.77 15.36 3.16
C THR A 61 1.53 16.06 4.29
N ASP A 62 1.47 17.39 4.29
CA ASP A 62 1.90 18.22 5.42
C ASP A 62 0.97 17.99 6.62
N MET A 63 1.46 17.32 7.66
CA MET A 63 0.76 17.21 8.96
C MET A 63 0.93 18.46 9.86
N SER A 64 1.50 19.57 9.36
CA SER A 64 1.81 20.76 10.17
C SER A 64 0.59 21.63 10.56
N SER A 65 -0.65 21.18 10.35
CA SER A 65 -1.83 21.89 10.85
C SER A 65 -2.53 21.21 12.03
N ARG A 66 -1.77 20.97 13.11
CA ARG A 66 -2.30 21.10 14.48
C ARG A 66 -1.18 21.34 15.48
N THR A 67 -1.05 22.61 15.83
CA THR A 67 -0.25 23.17 16.93
C THR A 67 -0.13 22.23 18.14
N SER A 68 1.01 21.54 18.29
CA SER A 68 1.63 21.24 19.59
C SER A 68 3.05 20.69 19.37
N THR A 69 3.98 21.18 20.19
CA THR A 69 5.44 21.05 20.16
C THR A 69 5.96 19.65 20.53
N THR A 70 5.44 18.59 19.93
CA THR A 70 5.92 17.22 20.16
C THR A 70 6.31 16.60 18.82
N THR A 71 7.55 16.13 18.71
CA THR A 71 8.07 15.31 17.60
C THR A 71 6.99 14.35 17.07
N HIS A 72 6.52 14.61 15.85
CA HIS A 72 5.42 13.88 15.22
C HIS A 72 5.85 12.44 14.87
N ALA A 73 5.73 11.55 15.85
CA ALA A 73 5.62 10.11 15.61
C ALA A 73 4.33 9.85 14.82
N PHE A 74 4.35 8.86 13.92
CA PHE A 74 3.10 8.30 13.41
C PHE A 74 2.35 7.74 14.63
N ASP A 75 1.20 8.29 14.95
CA ASP A 75 0.30 7.73 15.98
C ASP A 75 -0.46 6.56 15.32
N LEU A 76 0.27 5.47 15.08
CA LEU A 76 -0.27 4.20 14.61
C LEU A 76 -0.53 3.32 15.83
N ALA A 77 -1.62 2.54 15.76
CA ALA A 77 -1.86 1.51 16.76
C ALA A 77 -0.69 0.51 16.76
N ASP A 78 -0.26 0.11 17.96
CA ASP A 78 0.80 -0.88 18.16
C ASP A 78 0.25 -2.28 17.91
N VAL A 79 0.14 -2.63 16.63
CA VAL A 79 -0.43 -3.90 16.16
C VAL A 79 0.44 -4.53 15.08
N PRO A 80 0.60 -5.87 15.06
CA PRO A 80 1.22 -6.56 13.94
C PRO A 80 0.42 -6.34 12.66
N PHE A 81 1.10 -6.27 11.52
CA PHE A 81 0.42 -6.17 10.23
C PHE A 81 1.13 -6.91 9.10
N ILE A 82 0.34 -7.31 8.11
CA ILE A 82 0.81 -7.73 6.80
C ILE A 82 0.51 -6.60 5.81
N ILE A 83 1.49 -6.26 4.97
CA ILE A 83 1.32 -5.32 3.86
C ILE A 83 1.95 -5.87 2.59
N GLY A 84 1.39 -5.52 1.44
CA GLY A 84 2.00 -5.87 0.17
C GLY A 84 1.34 -5.23 -1.03
N ASN A 85 1.92 -5.52 -2.19
CA ASN A 85 1.47 -5.04 -3.49
C ASN A 85 1.43 -6.19 -4.50
N VAL A 86 0.64 -6.02 -5.56
CA VAL A 86 0.85 -6.78 -6.79
C VAL A 86 2.06 -6.22 -7.56
N LYS A 87 2.63 -7.00 -8.49
CA LYS A 87 3.82 -6.57 -9.24
C LYS A 87 3.55 -5.41 -10.21
N ASP A 88 2.36 -5.30 -10.79
CA ASP A 88 2.02 -4.30 -11.82
C ASP A 88 0.84 -3.42 -11.39
N GLU A 89 0.91 -2.84 -10.18
CA GLU A 89 -0.14 -2.00 -9.57
C GLU A 89 -0.69 -0.91 -10.50
N GLY A 90 0.20 -0.24 -11.27
CA GLY A 90 -0.16 0.95 -12.04
C GLY A 90 -0.91 0.70 -13.34
N VAL A 91 -0.97 -0.54 -13.84
CA VAL A 91 -1.46 -0.82 -15.21
C VAL A 91 -2.94 -0.48 -15.41
N LEU A 92 -3.73 -0.46 -14.34
CA LEU A 92 -5.16 -0.09 -14.38
C LEU A 92 -5.41 1.41 -14.16
N PHE A 93 -4.39 2.17 -13.76
CA PHE A 93 -4.53 3.60 -13.43
C PHE A 93 -4.06 4.51 -14.57
N ALA A 94 -3.29 3.97 -15.52
CA ALA A 94 -2.85 4.71 -16.70
C ALA A 94 -3.80 4.55 -17.91
N LEU A 95 -5.04 4.08 -17.72
CA LEU A 95 -5.95 3.82 -18.85
C LEU A 95 -6.27 5.08 -19.68
N ASP A 96 -6.19 6.27 -19.09
CA ASP A 96 -6.39 7.52 -19.81
C ASP A 96 -5.14 8.02 -20.58
N SER A 97 -3.99 7.39 -20.36
CA SER A 97 -2.76 7.68 -21.09
C SER A 97 -2.70 7.04 -22.49
N PHE A 98 -3.58 6.09 -22.78
CA PHE A 98 -3.52 5.23 -23.97
C PHE A 98 -3.50 5.97 -25.30
N ASN A 99 -4.11 7.15 -25.40
CA ASN A 99 -4.32 7.80 -26.70
C ASN A 99 -3.48 9.06 -26.93
N ASN A 100 -3.00 9.72 -25.87
CA ASN A 100 -2.52 11.10 -25.98
C ASN A 100 -1.10 11.35 -25.43
N ILE A 101 -0.44 10.35 -24.83
CA ILE A 101 0.87 10.54 -24.22
C ILE A 101 1.89 9.69 -24.96
N THR A 102 2.62 10.32 -25.88
CA THR A 102 3.49 9.62 -26.83
C THR A 102 4.92 10.14 -26.82
N THR A 103 5.14 11.37 -26.36
CA THR A 103 6.45 12.02 -26.27
C THR A 103 6.87 12.23 -24.82
N ASP A 104 8.16 12.54 -24.60
CA ASP A 104 8.65 12.92 -23.27
C ASP A 104 8.01 14.23 -22.79
N ASP A 105 7.73 15.17 -23.69
CA ASP A 105 7.04 16.42 -23.36
C ASP A 105 5.59 16.19 -22.93
N ASP A 106 4.88 15.26 -23.58
CA ASP A 106 3.54 14.85 -23.14
C ASP A 106 3.60 14.24 -21.73
N PHE A 107 4.59 13.38 -21.47
CA PHE A 107 4.78 12.74 -20.18
C PHE A 107 5.09 13.77 -19.08
N VAL A 108 6.00 14.71 -19.33
CA VAL A 108 6.32 15.81 -18.41
C VAL A 108 5.07 16.64 -18.11
N SER A 109 4.31 16.99 -19.16
CA SER A 109 3.07 17.76 -19.02
C SER A 109 2.04 17.01 -18.17
N TYR A 110 1.88 15.71 -18.42
CA TYR A 110 0.97 14.84 -17.68
C TYR A 110 1.33 14.76 -16.19
N ILE A 111 2.60 14.49 -15.87
CA ILE A 111 3.08 14.34 -14.50
C ILE A 111 3.04 15.68 -13.74
N SER A 112 3.44 16.78 -14.38
CA SER A 112 3.36 18.11 -13.77
C SER A 112 1.91 18.49 -13.47
N GLN A 113 0.96 18.24 -14.38
CA GLN A 113 -0.44 18.63 -14.15
C GLN A 113 -1.16 17.77 -13.11
N ARG A 114 -0.82 16.48 -13.00
CA ARG A 114 -1.60 15.54 -12.20
C ARG A 114 -0.96 15.12 -10.89
N SER A 115 0.36 15.02 -10.86
CA SER A 115 1.09 14.49 -9.71
C SER A 115 1.83 15.59 -8.95
N PHE A 116 2.38 16.58 -9.66
CA PHE A 116 3.24 17.61 -9.07
C PHE A 116 2.91 19.00 -9.64
N PRO A 117 1.73 19.57 -9.33
CA PRO A 117 1.30 20.85 -9.89
C PRO A 117 2.30 21.95 -9.57
N GLY A 118 2.76 22.63 -10.61
CA GLY A 118 3.78 23.69 -10.51
C GLY A 118 5.23 23.22 -10.70
N ALA A 119 5.49 21.92 -10.83
CA ALA A 119 6.83 21.41 -11.18
C ALA A 119 7.21 21.81 -12.62
N SER A 120 8.38 22.42 -12.77
CA SER A 120 8.94 22.73 -14.09
C SER A 120 9.59 21.48 -14.72
N PRO A 121 9.84 21.47 -16.04
CA PRO A 121 10.60 20.38 -16.68
C PRO A 121 11.97 20.14 -16.04
N ALA A 122 12.64 21.21 -15.55
CA ALA A 122 13.91 21.10 -14.86
C ALA A 122 13.78 20.37 -13.51
N ASP A 123 12.67 20.59 -12.79
CA ASP A 123 12.40 19.89 -11.53
C ASP A 123 12.19 18.39 -11.73
N LEU A 124 11.59 18.00 -12.85
CA LEU A 124 11.29 16.61 -13.18
C LEU A 124 12.45 15.88 -13.87
N GLN A 125 13.58 16.56 -14.18
CA GLN A 125 14.69 15.96 -14.92
C GLN A 125 15.21 14.67 -14.28
N LYS A 126 15.38 14.66 -12.95
CA LYS A 126 15.85 13.47 -12.23
C LYS A 126 14.82 12.33 -12.25
N LEU A 127 13.52 12.66 -12.16
CA LEU A 127 12.45 11.68 -12.31
C LEU A 127 12.47 11.02 -13.70
N LEU A 128 12.71 11.80 -14.76
CA LEU A 128 12.81 11.28 -16.13
C LEU A 128 13.99 10.33 -16.34
N GLN A 129 15.10 10.56 -15.63
CA GLN A 129 16.25 9.66 -15.64
C GLN A 129 15.96 8.34 -14.91
N LEU A 130 15.23 8.41 -13.80
CA LEU A 130 14.90 7.26 -12.96
C LEU A 130 13.77 6.41 -13.54
N TYR A 131 12.87 7.02 -14.32
CA TYR A 131 11.84 6.36 -15.11
C TYR A 131 12.08 6.66 -16.59
N PRO A 132 12.93 5.90 -17.30
CA PRO A 132 13.21 6.15 -18.72
C PRO A 132 12.05 5.71 -19.62
N ALA A 133 11.95 6.30 -20.82
CA ALA A 133 10.95 5.92 -21.84
C ALA A 133 11.19 4.54 -22.47
N ALA A 134 12.33 3.90 -22.22
CA ALA A 134 12.63 2.57 -22.73
C ALA A 134 11.60 1.55 -22.23
N PRO A 135 10.83 0.88 -23.11
CA PRO A 135 9.72 0.00 -22.69
C PRO A 135 10.11 -1.14 -21.73
N ALA A 136 11.34 -1.63 -21.83
CA ALA A 136 11.85 -2.70 -20.96
C ALA A 136 11.95 -2.28 -19.49
N ALA A 137 12.04 -0.98 -19.20
CA ALA A 137 12.09 -0.44 -17.84
C ALA A 137 10.70 -0.22 -17.21
N GLY A 138 9.63 -0.32 -17.99
CA GLY A 138 8.27 -0.01 -17.55
C GLY A 138 7.40 -1.22 -17.21
N SER A 139 6.22 -0.96 -16.66
CA SER A 139 5.21 -1.97 -16.30
C SER A 139 4.22 -2.21 -17.45
N PRO A 140 3.86 -3.46 -17.80
CA PRO A 140 4.15 -4.69 -17.06
C PRO A 140 5.63 -5.09 -17.03
N PHE A 141 6.18 -5.30 -15.83
CA PHE A 141 7.62 -5.44 -15.64
C PHE A 141 8.13 -6.81 -16.12
N GLY A 142 9.31 -6.83 -16.74
CA GLY A 142 9.95 -8.06 -17.23
C GLY A 142 9.40 -8.57 -18.57
N THR A 143 8.64 -7.74 -19.29
CA THR A 143 8.04 -8.09 -20.60
C THR A 143 8.79 -7.49 -21.80
N GLY A 144 9.95 -6.86 -21.58
CA GLY A 144 10.70 -6.17 -22.63
C GLY A 144 9.86 -5.08 -23.30
N SER A 145 9.80 -5.09 -24.64
CA SER A 145 8.97 -4.17 -25.43
C SER A 145 7.52 -4.63 -25.62
N ALA A 146 7.14 -5.81 -25.13
CA ALA A 146 5.76 -6.25 -25.23
C ALA A 146 4.82 -5.32 -24.43
N TYR A 147 3.61 -5.16 -24.96
CA TYR A 147 2.54 -4.35 -24.35
C TYR A 147 2.85 -2.85 -24.22
N ALA A 148 3.81 -2.34 -24.99
CA ALA A 148 4.05 -0.90 -25.13
C ALA A 148 3.06 -0.28 -26.13
N TYR A 149 1.81 -0.08 -25.71
CA TYR A 149 0.76 0.46 -26.59
C TYR A 149 1.06 1.88 -27.08
N THR A 150 1.72 2.69 -26.25
CA THR A 150 2.35 3.95 -26.63
C THR A 150 3.80 3.95 -26.15
N PRO A 151 4.68 4.83 -26.67
CA PRO A 151 6.05 4.96 -26.18
C PRO A 151 6.15 5.26 -24.67
N GLN A 152 5.13 5.91 -24.08
CA GLN A 152 5.13 6.29 -22.67
C GLN A 152 4.26 5.37 -21.80
N TYR A 153 3.43 4.50 -22.38
CA TYR A 153 2.46 3.66 -21.65
C TYR A 153 3.09 2.92 -20.47
N LYS A 154 4.14 2.14 -20.74
CA LYS A 154 4.79 1.34 -19.70
C LYS A 154 5.51 2.17 -18.65
N ARG A 155 6.01 3.35 -19.04
CA ARG A 155 6.66 4.31 -18.15
C ARG A 155 5.65 4.91 -17.16
N ILE A 156 4.47 5.28 -17.65
CA ILE A 156 3.39 5.83 -16.83
C ILE A 156 2.89 4.78 -15.84
N ASN A 157 2.68 3.53 -16.28
CA ASN A 157 2.31 2.43 -15.38
C ASN A 157 3.32 2.23 -14.26
N ALA A 158 4.62 2.21 -14.59
CA ALA A 158 5.68 2.04 -13.59
C ALA A 158 5.68 3.20 -12.58
N LEU A 159 5.60 4.44 -13.05
CA LEU A 159 5.56 5.61 -12.19
C LEU A 159 4.34 5.61 -11.28
N GLN A 160 3.14 5.39 -11.83
CA GLN A 160 1.90 5.42 -11.05
C GLN A 160 1.80 4.28 -10.05
N GLY A 161 2.21 3.07 -10.43
CA GLY A 161 2.26 1.93 -9.52
C GLY A 161 3.19 2.21 -8.34
N ASP A 162 4.38 2.74 -8.63
CA ASP A 162 5.32 3.13 -7.58
C ASP A 162 4.77 4.29 -6.73
N TRP A 163 4.14 5.29 -7.33
CA TRP A 163 3.64 6.48 -6.66
C TRP A 163 2.49 6.20 -5.69
N PHE A 164 1.46 5.48 -6.15
CA PHE A 164 0.24 5.26 -5.37
C PHE A 164 0.35 4.09 -4.40
N PHE A 165 1.25 3.14 -4.64
CA PHE A 165 1.22 1.85 -3.93
C PHE A 165 2.57 1.44 -3.35
N VAL A 166 3.61 1.32 -4.18
CA VAL A 166 4.88 0.72 -3.73
C VAL A 166 5.67 1.67 -2.83
N ALA A 167 5.76 2.97 -3.18
CA ALA A 167 6.46 3.96 -2.37
C ALA A 167 5.79 4.18 -1.00
N PRO A 168 4.46 4.35 -0.89
CA PRO A 168 3.79 4.43 0.41
C PRO A 168 4.00 3.19 1.29
N ARG A 169 3.91 1.97 0.72
CA ARG A 169 4.21 0.72 1.44
C ARG A 169 5.61 0.74 2.04
N ARG A 170 6.62 1.05 1.22
CA ARG A 170 8.02 1.08 1.66
C ARG A 170 8.26 2.17 2.70
N LEU A 171 7.67 3.36 2.51
CA LEU A 171 7.81 4.46 3.47
C LEU A 171 7.23 4.08 4.85
N LEU A 172 6.09 3.39 4.86
CA LEU A 172 5.50 2.85 6.08
C LEU A 172 6.46 1.86 6.74
N LEU A 173 6.89 0.83 6.01
CA LEU A 173 7.80 -0.20 6.50
C LEU A 173 9.12 0.38 7.01
N GLU A 174 9.74 1.31 6.29
CA GLU A 174 10.96 2.00 6.69
C GLU A 174 10.81 2.74 8.03
N ARG A 175 9.62 3.28 8.29
CA ARG A 175 9.36 4.08 9.49
C ARG A 175 9.05 3.22 10.72
N ILE A 176 8.29 2.14 10.56
CA ILE A 176 7.70 1.44 11.72
C ILE A 176 8.17 0.00 11.94
N SER A 177 8.84 -0.65 10.98
CA SER A 177 9.27 -2.05 11.14
C SER A 177 10.29 -2.29 12.28
N SER A 178 10.94 -1.24 12.78
CA SER A 178 11.81 -1.32 13.95
C SER A 178 11.06 -1.39 15.29
N THR A 179 9.78 -1.06 15.29
CA THR A 179 8.93 -0.99 16.50
C THR A 179 7.68 -1.87 16.40
N HIS A 180 7.22 -2.19 15.19
CA HIS A 180 6.04 -3.00 14.93
C HIS A 180 6.43 -4.29 14.21
N THR A 181 5.73 -5.38 14.51
CA THR A 181 5.86 -6.62 13.75
C THR A 181 5.21 -6.44 12.38
N ALA A 182 6.01 -6.48 11.32
CA ALA A 182 5.56 -6.29 9.95
C ALA A 182 5.98 -7.48 9.08
N TYR A 183 5.12 -7.87 8.15
CA TYR A 183 5.42 -8.86 7.12
C TYR A 183 5.09 -8.26 5.75
N ASP A 184 6.04 -8.33 4.83
CA ASP A 184 5.93 -7.73 3.50
C ASP A 184 5.75 -8.79 2.41
N PHE A 185 4.86 -8.55 1.45
CA PHE A 185 4.70 -9.43 0.28
C PHE A 185 4.68 -8.72 -1.08
N LEU A 186 5.07 -9.47 -2.10
CA LEU A 186 4.87 -9.16 -3.51
C LEU A 186 4.01 -10.24 -4.15
N SER A 187 2.84 -9.87 -4.67
CA SER A 187 2.02 -10.77 -5.48
C SER A 187 2.36 -10.62 -6.95
N ALA A 188 3.03 -11.64 -7.48
CA ALA A 188 3.28 -11.86 -8.90
C ALA A 188 2.63 -13.19 -9.32
N ARG A 189 1.35 -13.35 -8.93
CA ARG A 189 0.52 -14.52 -9.23
C ARG A 189 -0.80 -14.08 -9.88
N VAL A 190 -1.39 -14.94 -10.71
CA VAL A 190 -2.57 -14.65 -11.55
C VAL A 190 -2.20 -13.64 -12.63
N ASN A 191 -1.21 -14.00 -13.45
CA ASN A 191 -0.84 -13.19 -14.60
C ASN A 191 -2.02 -13.03 -15.57
N VAL A 192 -2.32 -11.79 -15.94
CA VAL A 192 -3.27 -11.45 -16.99
C VAL A 192 -2.48 -11.13 -18.25
N PRO A 193 -2.73 -11.84 -19.37
CA PRO A 193 -2.09 -11.52 -20.64
C PRO A 193 -2.22 -10.02 -20.93
N THR A 194 -1.10 -9.41 -21.30
CA THR A 194 -0.96 -7.97 -21.60
C THR A 194 -0.97 -6.99 -20.43
N LEU A 195 -1.54 -7.36 -19.27
CA LEU A 195 -1.59 -6.49 -18.09
C LEU A 195 -0.59 -6.88 -16.99
N GLY A 196 0.02 -8.06 -17.08
CA GLY A 196 0.95 -8.53 -16.06
C GLY A 196 0.19 -8.95 -14.81
N TYR A 197 0.52 -8.35 -13.66
CA TYR A 197 -0.11 -8.59 -12.37
C TYR A 197 -0.87 -7.35 -11.88
N PRO A 198 -2.05 -7.07 -12.46
CA PRO A 198 -2.78 -5.83 -12.23
C PRO A 198 -3.31 -5.68 -10.82
N HIS A 199 -3.55 -4.42 -10.42
CA HIS A 199 -4.17 -4.05 -9.15
C HIS A 199 -5.40 -4.92 -8.82
N ALA A 200 -5.53 -5.26 -7.54
CA ALA A 200 -6.61 -6.08 -6.96
C ALA A 200 -6.67 -7.56 -7.41
N HIS A 201 -5.74 -8.05 -8.23
CA HIS A 201 -5.78 -9.46 -8.66
C HIS A 201 -5.31 -10.44 -7.58
N ASP A 202 -4.53 -9.98 -6.60
CA ASP A 202 -4.21 -10.70 -5.38
C ASP A 202 -5.45 -11.03 -4.53
N LEU A 203 -6.54 -10.27 -4.66
CA LEU A 203 -7.79 -10.56 -3.95
C LEU A 203 -8.44 -11.88 -4.40
N LEU A 204 -8.21 -12.30 -5.65
CA LEU A 204 -8.69 -13.59 -6.15
C LEU A 204 -8.04 -14.76 -5.42
N LEU A 205 -6.84 -14.56 -4.89
CA LEU A 205 -6.10 -15.54 -4.10
C LEU A 205 -6.49 -15.41 -2.63
N ALA A 206 -6.40 -14.21 -2.07
CA ALA A 206 -6.65 -13.94 -0.65
C ALA A 206 -8.09 -14.25 -0.17
N PHE A 207 -9.07 -14.27 -1.08
CA PHE A 207 -10.47 -14.61 -0.77
C PHE A 207 -10.91 -15.97 -1.31
N ALA A 208 -9.98 -16.77 -1.84
CA ALA A 208 -10.23 -18.14 -2.27
C ALA A 208 -9.30 -19.12 -1.51
N PRO A 209 -9.57 -20.44 -1.56
CA PRO A 209 -8.61 -21.42 -1.07
C PRO A 209 -7.30 -21.34 -1.87
N ASP A 210 -6.24 -20.83 -1.26
CA ASP A 210 -4.90 -20.62 -1.82
C ASP A 210 -3.86 -20.52 -0.69
N ASP A 211 -2.57 -20.67 -1.00
CA ASP A 211 -1.51 -20.54 0.02
C ASP A 211 -1.46 -19.13 0.66
N MET A 212 -1.85 -18.07 -0.08
CA MET A 212 -1.92 -16.70 0.44
C MET A 212 -2.97 -16.60 1.55
N THR A 213 -4.12 -17.23 1.34
CA THR A 213 -5.20 -17.32 2.32
C THR A 213 -4.75 -18.09 3.55
N ASP A 214 -3.95 -19.15 3.40
CA ASP A 214 -3.40 -19.89 4.54
C ASP A 214 -2.45 -19.03 5.40
N TYR A 215 -1.54 -18.26 4.79
CA TYR A 215 -0.67 -17.33 5.52
C TYR A 215 -1.49 -16.26 6.26
N PHE A 216 -2.52 -15.70 5.61
CA PHE A 216 -3.37 -14.67 6.21
C PHE A 216 -4.21 -15.26 7.35
N ILE A 217 -4.83 -16.43 7.17
CA ILE A 217 -5.58 -17.10 8.24
C ILE A 217 -4.67 -17.39 9.43
N ARG A 218 -3.45 -17.90 9.22
CA ARG A 218 -2.50 -18.13 10.32
C ARG A 218 -2.22 -16.83 11.06
N PHE A 219 -1.86 -15.77 10.34
CA PHE A 219 -1.62 -14.46 10.93
C PHE A 219 -2.80 -13.93 11.74
N VAL A 220 -4.03 -14.09 11.25
CA VAL A 220 -5.25 -13.69 11.99
C VAL A 220 -5.41 -14.48 13.28
N ASN A 221 -5.02 -15.77 13.31
CA ASN A 221 -5.20 -16.62 14.48
C ASN A 221 -4.04 -16.57 15.49
N THR A 222 -2.83 -16.24 15.04
CA THR A 222 -1.60 -16.39 15.86
C THR A 222 -0.68 -15.18 15.85
N LEU A 223 -0.99 -14.15 15.06
CA LEU A 223 -0.13 -12.99 14.78
C LEU A 223 1.23 -13.36 14.15
N ASP A 224 1.35 -14.60 13.65
CA ASP A 224 2.50 -15.13 12.91
C ASP A 224 2.00 -15.88 11.67
N PRO A 225 2.37 -15.48 10.45
CA PRO A 225 1.85 -16.11 9.24
C PRO A 225 2.46 -17.51 9.01
N ASN A 226 3.44 -17.95 9.81
CA ASN A 226 4.21 -19.17 9.59
C ASN A 226 3.58 -20.46 10.14
N ALA A 227 3.89 -21.58 9.49
CA ALA A 227 3.61 -22.93 9.96
C ALA A 227 4.90 -23.70 10.27
N ASP A 228 4.78 -24.85 10.93
CA ASP A 228 5.93 -25.72 11.30
C ASP A 228 6.75 -26.20 10.10
N THR A 229 6.14 -26.23 8.90
CA THR A 229 6.77 -26.65 7.66
C THR A 229 6.43 -25.70 6.51
N GLY A 230 7.21 -25.75 5.43
CA GLY A 230 7.02 -24.89 4.26
C GLY A 230 7.91 -23.63 4.29
N VAL A 231 7.67 -22.72 3.34
CA VAL A 231 8.43 -21.46 3.22
C VAL A 231 8.12 -20.58 4.41
N GLN A 232 9.15 -20.15 5.12
CA GLN A 232 9.01 -19.23 6.24
C GLN A 232 8.98 -17.79 5.72
N TRP A 233 7.94 -17.05 6.06
CA TRP A 233 7.79 -15.62 5.83
C TRP A 233 8.51 -14.86 6.95
N PRO A 234 9.70 -14.27 6.68
CA PRO A 234 10.44 -13.53 7.68
C PRO A 234 9.72 -12.22 8.03
N ARG A 235 9.89 -11.78 9.27
CA ARG A 235 9.54 -10.41 9.64
C ARG A 235 10.36 -9.44 8.79
N TYR A 236 9.72 -8.37 8.37
CA TYR A 236 10.39 -7.31 7.62
C TYR A 236 11.29 -6.50 8.54
N ASP A 237 12.50 -6.22 8.07
CA ASP A 237 13.38 -5.21 8.63
C ASP A 237 14.04 -4.42 7.50
N THR A 238 14.54 -3.22 7.81
CA THR A 238 15.10 -2.32 6.81
C THR A 238 16.48 -2.73 6.27
N THR A 239 17.13 -3.73 6.88
CA THR A 239 18.44 -4.26 6.49
C THR A 239 18.28 -5.38 5.47
N ALA A 240 17.52 -6.42 5.81
CA ALA A 240 17.29 -7.57 4.95
C ALA A 240 16.24 -7.28 3.87
N ARG A 241 15.24 -6.42 4.16
CA ARG A 241 14.11 -6.12 3.28
C ARG A 241 13.47 -7.39 2.72
N ALA A 242 13.36 -8.41 3.57
CA ALA A 242 12.92 -9.72 3.15
C ALA A 242 11.41 -9.72 2.91
N THR A 243 11.02 -10.16 1.73
CA THR A 243 9.64 -10.08 1.23
C THR A 243 9.22 -11.44 0.70
N LEU A 244 8.06 -11.93 1.12
CA LEU A 244 7.49 -13.14 0.56
C LEU A 244 6.89 -12.82 -0.82
N LYS A 245 7.42 -13.47 -1.86
CA LYS A 245 6.86 -13.39 -3.20
C LYS A 245 5.92 -14.56 -3.43
N PHE A 246 4.66 -14.24 -3.70
CA PHE A 246 3.68 -15.16 -4.31
C PHE A 246 3.86 -15.11 -5.83
N GLY A 247 4.49 -16.13 -6.41
CA GLY A 247 4.74 -16.25 -7.84
C GLY A 247 3.81 -17.23 -8.55
N ASP A 248 3.74 -17.11 -9.88
CA ASP A 248 3.32 -18.20 -10.77
C ASP A 248 4.47 -19.22 -11.00
N GLY A 249 4.13 -20.40 -11.53
CA GLY A 249 5.08 -21.42 -11.97
C GLY A 249 5.44 -22.46 -10.90
N ASP A 250 6.50 -23.23 -11.16
CA ASP A 250 6.88 -24.40 -10.35
C ASP A 250 7.40 -24.05 -8.95
N VAL A 251 7.88 -22.81 -8.76
CA VAL A 251 8.33 -22.28 -7.47
C VAL A 251 7.43 -21.10 -7.09
N PRO A 252 6.23 -21.37 -6.55
CA PRO A 252 5.20 -20.36 -6.35
C PRO A 252 5.43 -19.48 -5.11
N LEU A 253 6.37 -19.84 -4.23
CA LEU A 253 6.73 -19.10 -3.02
C LEU A 253 8.24 -18.95 -2.93
N SER A 254 8.72 -17.73 -2.71
CA SER A 254 10.16 -17.45 -2.53
C SER A 254 10.37 -16.20 -1.69
N ILE A 255 11.50 -16.12 -0.99
CA ILE A 255 11.93 -14.89 -0.31
C ILE A 255 12.79 -14.07 -1.27
N ILE A 256 12.40 -12.82 -1.49
CA ILE A 256 13.13 -11.84 -2.30
C ILE A 256 13.53 -10.63 -1.47
N VAL A 257 14.38 -9.77 -2.04
CA VAL A 257 14.76 -8.49 -1.46
C VAL A 257 13.90 -7.39 -2.07
N ASP A 258 13.25 -6.57 -1.25
CA ASP A 258 12.45 -5.42 -1.70
C ASP A 258 13.30 -4.18 -1.98
N ASP A 259 14.07 -4.20 -3.08
CA ASP A 259 15.03 -3.14 -3.45
C ASP A 259 14.81 -2.54 -4.85
N GLU A 260 13.83 -3.02 -5.62
CA GLU A 260 13.57 -2.54 -6.97
C GLU A 260 13.24 -1.04 -7.00
N ARG A 261 13.85 -0.25 -7.90
CA ARG A 261 13.48 1.17 -8.17
C ARG A 261 13.49 2.11 -6.95
N LEU A 262 14.25 1.80 -5.89
CA LEU A 262 14.31 2.64 -4.67
C LEU A 262 14.62 4.12 -4.94
N ALA A 263 15.55 4.41 -5.86
CA ALA A 263 15.90 5.78 -6.20
C ALA A 263 14.71 6.55 -6.83
N GLY A 264 13.92 5.89 -7.69
CA GLY A 264 12.71 6.45 -8.29
C GLY A 264 11.67 6.83 -7.25
N MET A 265 11.38 5.93 -6.31
CA MET A 265 10.41 6.17 -5.23
C MET A 265 10.85 7.27 -4.26
N ARG A 266 12.16 7.36 -3.97
CA ARG A 266 12.72 8.47 -3.17
C ARG A 266 12.55 9.81 -3.88
N GLU A 267 12.75 9.84 -5.20
CA GLU A 267 12.54 11.06 -5.99
C GLU A 267 11.07 11.47 -6.04
N LEU A 268 10.16 10.52 -6.25
CA LEU A 268 8.71 10.77 -6.18
C LEU A 268 8.31 11.37 -4.82
N SER A 269 8.83 10.79 -3.74
CA SER A 269 8.60 11.30 -2.38
C SER A 269 9.17 12.72 -2.20
N ALA A 270 10.37 12.99 -2.70
CA ALA A 270 10.98 14.32 -2.61
C ALA A 270 10.20 15.37 -3.43
N LEU A 271 9.75 15.02 -4.64
CA LEU A 271 8.97 15.91 -5.50
C LEU A 271 7.65 16.29 -4.86
N SER A 272 6.97 15.35 -4.24
CA SER A 272 5.68 15.60 -3.60
C SER A 272 5.72 16.55 -2.40
N LEU A 273 6.84 16.57 -1.67
CA LEU A 273 7.07 17.52 -0.58
C LEU A 273 7.37 18.92 -1.13
N ARG A 274 7.93 19.00 -2.34
CA ARG A 274 8.24 20.26 -3.02
C ARG A 274 7.04 20.83 -3.78
N PHE A 275 6.19 19.95 -4.32
CA PHE A 275 5.05 20.26 -5.17
C PHE A 275 3.82 19.48 -4.69
N PRO A 276 3.22 19.88 -3.55
CA PRO A 276 2.03 19.22 -3.03
C PRO A 276 0.86 19.40 -4.01
N ALA A 277 0.10 18.32 -4.22
CA ALA A 277 -1.08 18.28 -5.08
C ALA A 277 -2.30 18.97 -4.46
#